data_AF-A0A349P0B5-F1
#
_entry.id   AF-A0A349P0B5-F1
#
_cell.length_a   1.000
_cell.length_b   1.000
_cell.length_c   1.000
_cell.angle_alpha   90.00
_cell.angle_beta   90.00
_cell.angle_gamma   90.00
#
_symmetry.space_group_name_H-M   'P 1'
#
loop_
_entity.id
_entity.type
_entity.pdbx_description
1 polymer ?
#
loop_
_entity_poly.entity_id
_entity_poly.type
_entity_poly.pdbx_seq_one_letter_code
_entity_poly.pdbx_strand_id
1 'polypeptide(L)'
;MNHPYYKKIDRSTFEWGTIIPKEYEDDFLYGSPILPGGSRDFKIKHQKKLYKAKLYHVNRKGGANVYQLRWDMDKDFLNVLRREYINSYVILKSQKELHENSKSDLKKFRSHMDAGNQEVMTLRPVSSVEIHIEPFIQIKTEWNSLFERLADANVFGWLFSKDKKYLISRSTNWYSYKELSKHAGQVNVIYYLANTKSKLLYIGKAENFGNRVKHGRDHQDMPGDWDMFRYDIIRPEFGELLERIEDHTIRSFASVLKNTKSFSSLELSSYKLVNKNWKKL
;
A
#
# COMPACT_ATOMS: atom_id res chain seq x y z
N MET A 1 -26.76 -2.68 24.77
CA MET A 1 -26.35 -1.39 24.19
C MET A 1 -24.97 -1.63 23.63
N ASN A 2 -24.76 -1.50 22.32
CA ASN A 2 -23.46 -1.85 21.73
C ASN A 2 -22.48 -0.73 22.01
N HIS A 3 -21.51 -0.96 22.89
CA HIS A 3 -20.59 0.09 23.30
C HIS A 3 -19.51 0.27 22.24
N PRO A 4 -19.16 1.51 21.86
CA PRO A 4 -18.02 1.74 20.99
C PRO A 4 -16.75 1.25 21.69
N TYR A 5 -16.01 0.34 21.04
CA TYR A 5 -14.69 -0.05 21.49
C TYR A 5 -13.65 0.96 20.99
N TYR A 6 -12.98 1.64 21.92
CA TYR A 6 -11.90 2.59 21.61
C TYR A 6 -10.56 1.86 21.53
N LYS A 7 -10.09 1.64 20.30
CA LYS A 7 -8.80 1.01 20.05
C LYS A 7 -7.71 2.06 19.89
N LYS A 8 -6.71 2.00 20.77
CA LYS A 8 -5.42 2.67 20.58
C LYS A 8 -4.76 2.16 19.30
N ILE A 9 -4.28 3.09 18.48
CA ILE A 9 -3.48 2.74 17.31
C ILE A 9 -2.16 2.15 17.79
N ASP A 10 -1.84 0.97 17.25
CA ASP A 10 -0.64 0.22 17.56
C ASP A 10 -0.14 -0.48 16.28
N ARG A 11 0.94 -1.24 16.38
CA ARG A 11 1.51 -1.95 15.22
C ARG A 11 0.53 -2.92 14.57
N SER A 12 -0.29 -3.62 15.37
CA SER A 12 -1.26 -4.59 14.84
C SER A 12 -2.29 -3.94 13.93
N THR A 13 -2.65 -2.68 14.18
CA THR A 13 -3.54 -1.90 13.32
C THR A 13 -3.08 -1.89 11.85
N PHE A 14 -1.77 -1.74 11.61
CA PHE A 14 -1.20 -1.59 10.26
C PHE A 14 -0.71 -2.89 9.63
N GLU A 15 -0.73 -3.98 10.41
CA GLU A 15 -0.23 -5.29 10.00
C GLU A 15 -1.35 -6.31 9.80
N TRP A 16 -2.33 -6.38 10.72
CA TRP A 16 -3.32 -7.44 10.66
C TRP A 16 -4.69 -7.13 11.24
N GLY A 17 -4.83 -6.30 12.28
CA GLY A 17 -6.12 -6.17 12.96
C GLY A 17 -6.04 -5.76 14.43
N THR A 18 -6.95 -6.32 15.22
CA THR A 18 -6.98 -6.19 16.68
C THR A 18 -7.49 -7.45 17.37
N ILE A 19 -7.10 -7.61 18.63
CA ILE A 19 -7.78 -8.49 19.58
C ILE A 19 -8.98 -7.72 20.14
N ILE A 20 -10.12 -8.40 20.27
CA ILE A 20 -11.30 -7.84 20.93
C ILE A 20 -11.17 -8.11 22.44
N PRO A 21 -11.25 -7.08 23.30
CA PRO A 21 -11.24 -7.30 24.74
C PRO A 21 -12.48 -8.07 25.19
N LYS A 22 -12.35 -8.84 26.27
CA LYS A 22 -13.37 -9.78 26.73
C LYS A 22 -14.71 -9.09 27.00
N GLU A 23 -14.67 -7.88 27.54
CA GLU A 23 -15.83 -7.07 27.86
C GLU A 23 -16.61 -6.57 26.62
N TYR A 24 -16.06 -6.68 25.42
CA TYR A 24 -16.74 -6.33 24.16
C TYR A 24 -17.10 -7.58 23.32
N GLU A 25 -16.84 -8.80 23.78
CA GLU A 25 -17.06 -9.99 22.95
C GLU A 25 -18.52 -10.14 22.51
N ASP A 26 -19.47 -9.94 23.42
CA ASP A 26 -20.91 -10.05 23.11
C ASP A 26 -21.37 -9.03 22.06
N ASP A 27 -20.84 -7.80 22.13
CA ASP A 27 -21.13 -6.72 21.18
C ASP A 27 -20.67 -7.09 19.76
N PHE A 28 -19.55 -7.80 19.62
CA PHE A 28 -19.02 -8.22 18.32
C PHE A 28 -19.63 -9.52 17.81
N LEU A 29 -20.06 -10.41 18.71
CA LEU A 29 -20.60 -11.73 18.36
C LEU A 29 -22.09 -11.68 18.04
N TYR A 30 -22.84 -10.71 18.57
CA TYR A 30 -24.29 -10.60 18.38
C TYR A 30 -25.02 -11.92 18.69
N GLY A 31 -24.67 -12.56 19.82
CA GLY A 31 -25.24 -13.84 20.24
C GLY A 31 -24.93 -15.02 19.31
N SER A 32 -24.10 -14.82 18.29
CA SER A 32 -23.69 -15.85 17.35
C SER A 32 -22.21 -16.17 17.60
N PRO A 33 -21.88 -17.11 18.49
CA PRO A 33 -20.49 -17.46 18.77
C PRO A 33 -19.82 -18.12 17.57
N ILE A 34 -18.49 -18.03 17.52
CA ILE A 34 -17.65 -18.77 16.56
C ILE A 34 -16.94 -19.85 17.38
N LEU A 35 -16.90 -21.09 16.89
CA LEU A 35 -16.16 -22.17 17.55
C LEU A 35 -14.63 -21.90 17.53
N PRO A 36 -13.87 -22.34 18.54
CA PRO A 36 -12.41 -22.22 18.53
C PRO A 36 -11.79 -22.77 17.25
N GLY A 37 -10.91 -21.99 16.61
CA GLY A 37 -10.32 -22.29 15.31
C GLY A 37 -11.16 -21.85 14.11
N GLY A 38 -12.41 -21.45 14.33
CA GLY A 38 -13.31 -20.94 13.30
C GLY A 38 -13.13 -19.47 12.96
N SER A 39 -13.81 -19.03 11.91
CA SER A 39 -13.87 -17.62 11.50
C SER A 39 -15.21 -17.28 10.88
N ARG A 40 -15.56 -16.00 10.87
CA ARG A 40 -16.71 -15.42 10.17
C ARG A 40 -16.26 -14.26 9.30
N ASP A 41 -16.82 -14.17 8.09
CA ASP A 41 -16.62 -13.01 7.23
C ASP A 41 -17.28 -11.76 7.84
N PHE A 42 -16.55 -10.66 7.77
CA PHE A 42 -16.98 -9.36 8.30
C PHE A 42 -16.77 -8.29 7.23
N LYS A 43 -17.57 -7.23 7.29
CA LYS A 43 -17.37 -6.02 6.49
C LYS A 43 -17.02 -4.87 7.42
N ILE A 44 -16.00 -4.11 7.03
CA ILE A 44 -15.66 -2.85 7.67
C ILE A 44 -16.26 -1.73 6.84
N LYS A 45 -17.14 -0.93 7.43
CA LYS A 45 -17.59 0.33 6.84
C LYS A 45 -16.70 1.45 7.36
N HIS A 46 -16.10 2.18 6.42
CA HIS A 46 -15.26 3.32 6.72
C HIS A 46 -15.39 4.37 5.61
N GLN A 47 -15.70 5.63 5.98
CA GLN A 47 -15.93 6.75 5.06
C GLN A 47 -16.82 6.37 3.84
N LYS A 48 -17.97 5.72 4.11
CA LYS A 48 -18.95 5.22 3.11
C LYS A 48 -18.47 4.08 2.19
N LYS A 49 -17.23 3.61 2.32
CA LYS A 49 -16.72 2.43 1.61
C LYS A 49 -16.79 1.19 2.49
N LEU A 50 -16.90 0.03 1.84
CA LEU A 50 -16.89 -1.28 2.50
C LEU A 50 -15.59 -2.00 2.17
N TYR A 51 -14.97 -2.57 3.20
CA TYR A 51 -13.72 -3.33 3.12
C TYR A 51 -13.91 -4.72 3.70
N LYS A 52 -13.09 -5.68 3.24
CA LYS A 52 -13.17 -7.07 3.69
C LYS A 52 -12.43 -7.25 5.01
N ALA A 53 -13.05 -7.98 5.93
CA ALA A 53 -12.45 -8.38 7.19
C ALA A 53 -12.93 -9.78 7.60
N LYS A 54 -12.33 -10.33 8.64
CA LYS A 54 -12.78 -11.57 9.28
C LYS A 54 -12.67 -11.48 10.80
N LEU A 55 -13.65 -12.05 11.47
CA LEU A 55 -13.63 -12.28 12.91
C LEU A 55 -13.21 -13.72 13.17
N TYR A 56 -12.10 -13.92 13.86
CA TYR A 56 -11.55 -15.24 14.20
C TYR A 56 -11.72 -15.55 15.67
N HIS A 57 -12.01 -16.81 16.02
CA HIS A 57 -11.86 -17.31 17.37
C HIS A 57 -10.55 -18.11 17.46
N VAL A 58 -9.49 -17.47 17.93
CA VAL A 58 -8.15 -18.05 17.86
C VAL A 58 -7.90 -18.96 19.06
N ASN A 59 -7.59 -20.23 18.78
CA ASN A 59 -7.15 -21.20 19.78
C ASN A 59 -5.68 -20.95 20.13
N ARG A 60 -5.41 -20.53 21.38
CA ARG A 60 -4.05 -20.19 21.84
C ARG A 60 -3.45 -21.34 22.63
N LYS A 61 -2.22 -21.75 22.28
CA LYS A 61 -1.43 -22.66 23.11
C LYS A 61 -1.00 -21.92 24.39
N GLY A 62 -1.47 -22.39 25.55
CA GLY A 62 -1.03 -21.85 26.85
C GLY A 62 -1.74 -20.59 27.31
N GLY A 63 -2.96 -20.30 26.83
CA GLY A 63 -3.78 -19.19 27.30
C GLY A 63 -5.23 -19.30 26.88
N ALA A 64 -6.08 -18.40 27.38
CA ALA A 64 -7.47 -18.33 26.96
C ALA A 64 -7.58 -18.03 25.46
N ASN A 65 -8.57 -18.63 24.81
CA ASN A 65 -8.93 -18.29 23.44
C ASN A 65 -9.33 -16.82 23.37
N VAL A 66 -9.14 -16.21 22.20
CA VAL A 66 -9.50 -14.81 22.00
C VAL A 66 -10.18 -14.59 20.66
N TYR A 67 -10.98 -13.55 20.59
CA TYR A 67 -11.50 -13.06 19.33
C TYR A 67 -10.54 -12.06 18.68
N GLN A 68 -10.30 -12.21 17.38
CA GLN A 68 -9.49 -11.31 16.58
C GLN A 68 -10.29 -10.79 15.40
N LEU A 69 -10.45 -9.47 15.32
CA LEU A 69 -10.92 -8.82 14.11
C LEU A 69 -9.71 -8.54 13.21
N ARG A 70 -9.68 -9.14 12.03
CA ARG A 70 -8.58 -9.06 11.06
C ARG A 70 -9.00 -8.40 9.77
N TRP A 71 -8.13 -7.56 9.22
CA TRP A 71 -8.34 -6.84 7.96
C TRP A 71 -7.11 -6.87 7.03
N ASP A 72 -6.11 -7.72 7.31
CA ASP A 72 -4.94 -7.86 6.44
C ASP A 72 -5.21 -8.45 5.06
N MET A 73 -6.36 -9.09 4.86
CA MET A 73 -6.77 -9.51 3.52
C MET A 73 -7.12 -8.36 2.59
N ASP A 74 -7.39 -7.17 3.14
CA ASP A 74 -7.75 -5.98 2.38
C ASP A 74 -6.62 -4.95 2.44
N LYS A 75 -5.70 -5.05 1.46
CA LYS A 75 -4.54 -4.16 1.37
C LYS A 75 -4.94 -2.70 1.17
N ASP A 76 -6.08 -2.44 0.54
CA ASP A 76 -6.57 -1.09 0.31
C ASP A 76 -7.00 -0.46 1.64
N PHE A 77 -7.69 -1.22 2.50
CA PHE A 77 -8.02 -0.76 3.84
C PHE A 77 -6.78 -0.51 4.71
N LEU A 78 -5.77 -1.38 4.64
CA LEU A 78 -4.49 -1.12 5.33
C LEU A 78 -3.83 0.19 4.88
N ASN A 79 -3.89 0.51 3.58
CA ASN A 79 -3.35 1.77 3.06
C ASN A 79 -4.18 2.97 3.52
N VAL A 80 -5.50 2.83 3.63
CA VAL A 80 -6.37 3.85 4.23
C VAL A 80 -5.95 4.12 5.67
N LEU A 81 -5.81 3.08 6.51
CA LEU A 81 -5.39 3.24 7.89
C LEU A 81 -4.00 3.88 8.01
N ARG A 82 -3.04 3.50 7.17
CA ARG A 82 -1.68 4.08 7.18
C ARG A 82 -1.67 5.57 6.87
N ARG A 83 -2.54 6.02 5.95
CA ARG A 83 -2.68 7.45 5.62
C ARG A 83 -3.44 8.18 6.71
N GLU A 84 -4.52 7.58 7.21
CA GLU A 84 -5.38 8.19 8.22
C GLU A 84 -4.65 8.41 9.57
N TYR A 85 -3.74 7.49 9.92
CA TYR A 85 -2.94 7.52 11.15
C TYR A 85 -1.44 7.60 10.83
N ILE A 86 -1.07 8.51 9.93
CA ILE A 86 0.27 8.56 9.36
C ILE A 86 1.35 8.82 10.41
N ASN A 87 1.07 9.64 11.43
CA ASN A 87 2.02 9.89 12.52
C ASN A 87 2.31 8.62 13.32
N SER A 88 1.27 7.91 13.76
CA SER A 88 1.43 6.62 14.43
C SER A 88 2.16 5.62 13.53
N TYR A 89 1.83 5.56 12.24
CA TYR A 89 2.48 4.65 11.30
C TYR A 89 3.99 4.88 11.23
N VAL A 90 4.42 6.14 11.07
CA VAL A 90 5.85 6.51 10.98
C VAL A 90 6.56 6.18 12.29
N ILE A 91 6.03 6.61 13.44
CA ILE A 91 6.65 6.38 14.75
C ILE A 91 6.84 4.88 15.01
N LEU A 92 5.76 4.10 14.84
CA LEU A 92 5.77 2.67 15.13
C LEU A 92 6.68 1.89 14.17
N LYS A 93 6.78 2.31 12.91
CA LYS A 93 7.71 1.73 11.94
C LYS A 93 9.16 2.04 12.31
N SER A 94 9.47 3.29 12.63
CA SER A 94 10.82 3.71 13.02
C SER A 94 11.29 3.03 14.31
N GLN A 95 10.43 2.92 15.33
CA GLN A 95 10.76 2.22 16.56
C GLN A 95 11.09 0.75 16.34
N LYS A 96 10.30 0.07 15.49
CA LYS A 96 10.54 -1.32 15.14
C LYS A 96 11.90 -1.48 14.45
N GLU A 97 12.22 -0.58 13.52
CA GLU A 97 13.51 -0.62 12.83
C GLU A 97 14.69 -0.40 13.77
N LEU A 98 14.60 0.61 14.64
CA LEU A 98 15.65 0.88 15.64
C LEU A 98 15.88 -0.32 16.55
N HIS A 99 14.81 -1.02 16.95
CA HIS A 99 14.91 -2.26 17.71
C HIS A 99 15.54 -3.40 16.90
N GLU A 100 15.15 -3.57 15.64
CA GLU A 100 15.67 -4.66 14.80
C GLU A 100 17.12 -4.46 14.35
N ASN A 101 17.64 -3.23 14.43
CA ASN A 101 19.03 -2.88 14.14
C ASN A 101 19.90 -2.76 15.39
N SER A 102 19.32 -2.69 16.59
CA SER A 102 20.10 -2.77 17.81
C SER A 102 20.59 -4.20 18.00
N LYS A 103 21.91 -4.41 17.95
CA LYS A 103 22.55 -5.73 18.07
C LYS A 103 22.42 -6.36 19.47
N SER A 104 21.82 -5.66 20.43
CA SER A 104 21.89 -5.97 21.86
C SER A 104 20.60 -6.47 22.50
N ASP A 105 19.43 -6.35 21.85
CA ASP A 105 18.15 -6.70 22.48
C ASP A 105 17.53 -7.98 21.91
N LEU A 106 17.81 -9.11 22.58
CA LEU A 106 17.07 -10.38 22.39
C LEU A 106 15.60 -10.29 22.87
N LYS A 107 15.21 -9.17 23.49
CA LYS A 107 13.86 -8.96 23.98
C LYS A 107 12.89 -8.73 22.82
N LYS A 108 11.68 -9.28 22.95
CA LYS A 108 10.58 -9.05 22.00
C LYS A 108 10.25 -7.56 21.97
N PHE A 109 10.33 -6.94 20.78
CA PHE A 109 9.93 -5.55 20.57
C PHE A 109 8.52 -5.26 21.10
N ARG A 110 8.39 -4.18 21.86
CA ARG A 110 7.11 -3.61 22.29
C ARG A 110 7.10 -2.15 21.87
N SER A 111 6.09 -1.76 21.10
CA SER A 111 5.88 -0.37 20.75
C SER A 111 5.54 0.45 21.98
N HIS A 112 6.10 1.66 22.06
CA HIS A 112 5.80 2.61 23.12
C HIS A 112 5.48 3.96 22.47
N MET A 113 4.32 4.55 22.73
CA MET A 113 4.03 5.92 22.28
C MET A 113 3.87 6.79 23.51
N ASP A 114 4.59 7.90 23.53
CA ASP A 114 4.53 8.86 24.63
C ASP A 114 3.11 9.44 24.77
N ALA A 115 2.76 9.85 25.99
CA ALA A 115 1.51 10.55 26.24
C ALA A 115 1.45 11.81 25.35
N GLY A 116 0.36 11.96 24.59
CA GLY A 116 0.19 13.02 23.59
C GLY A 116 0.41 12.58 22.14
N ASN A 117 1.10 11.45 21.91
CA ASN A 117 1.31 10.87 20.57
C ASN A 117 0.36 9.71 20.25
N GLN A 118 -0.65 9.46 21.09
CA GLN A 118 -1.54 8.32 20.97
C GLN A 118 -2.79 8.64 20.14
N GLU A 119 -2.86 8.09 18.93
CA GLU A 119 -4.08 8.12 18.12
C GLU A 119 -5.02 6.98 18.52
N VAL A 120 -6.32 7.16 18.26
CA VAL A 120 -7.38 6.22 18.63
C VAL A 120 -8.42 6.12 17.51
N MET A 121 -8.89 4.90 17.25
CA MET A 121 -10.06 4.63 16.41
C MET A 121 -11.22 4.11 17.26
N THR A 122 -12.44 4.33 16.81
CA THR A 122 -13.63 3.66 17.33
C THR A 122 -13.98 2.46 16.47
N LEU A 123 -14.34 1.36 17.12
CA LEU A 123 -14.89 0.16 16.53
C LEU A 123 -16.32 0.02 17.04
N ARG A 124 -17.31 0.19 16.16
CA ARG A 124 -18.73 0.07 16.49
C ARG A 124 -19.35 -1.11 15.75
N PRO A 125 -19.52 -2.27 16.41
CA PRO A 125 -20.23 -3.38 15.80
C PRO A 125 -21.66 -2.96 15.47
N VAL A 126 -22.12 -3.22 14.24
CA VAL A 126 -23.47 -2.87 13.76
C VAL A 126 -24.34 -4.10 13.53
N SER A 127 -23.71 -5.23 13.20
CA SER A 127 -24.35 -6.53 13.15
C SER A 127 -23.33 -7.65 13.36
N SER A 128 -23.78 -8.90 13.33
CA SER A 128 -22.93 -10.10 13.38
C SER A 128 -21.95 -10.25 12.21
N VAL A 129 -22.01 -9.35 11.21
CA VAL A 129 -21.18 -9.36 9.98
C VAL A 129 -20.68 -7.97 9.57
N GLU A 130 -20.97 -6.90 10.31
CA GLU A 130 -20.58 -5.53 9.94
C GLU A 130 -20.11 -4.72 11.15
N ILE A 131 -19.01 -3.99 10.96
CA ILE A 131 -18.47 -3.02 11.92
C ILE A 131 -18.23 -1.69 11.25
N HIS A 132 -18.49 -0.60 11.97
CA HIS A 132 -18.11 0.74 11.55
C HIS A 132 -16.82 1.14 12.25
N ILE A 133 -15.83 1.56 11.47
CA ILE A 133 -14.55 2.05 11.99
C ILE A 133 -14.42 3.51 11.61
N GLU A 134 -14.24 4.36 12.63
CA GLU A 134 -14.12 5.80 12.47
C GLU A 134 -12.99 6.34 13.35
N PRO A 135 -12.29 7.39 12.90
CA PRO A 135 -11.30 8.04 13.74
C PRO A 135 -11.93 8.69 14.97
N PHE A 136 -11.26 8.54 16.11
CA PHE A 136 -11.63 9.18 17.37
C PHE A 136 -10.64 10.27 17.75
N ILE A 137 -9.36 9.91 17.85
CA ILE A 137 -8.25 10.84 18.07
C ILE A 137 -7.28 10.67 16.91
N GLN A 138 -7.06 11.75 16.19
CA GLN A 138 -6.07 11.87 15.13
C GLN A 138 -5.12 13.00 15.45
N ILE A 139 -3.84 12.77 15.17
CA ILE A 139 -2.82 13.78 15.32
C ILE A 139 -2.51 14.31 13.92
N LYS A 140 -2.63 15.62 13.77
CA LYS A 140 -2.26 16.33 12.55
C LYS A 140 -1.08 17.23 12.84
N THR A 141 -0.03 17.09 12.05
CA THR A 141 1.15 17.94 12.09
C THR A 141 1.37 18.55 10.71
N GLU A 142 2.19 19.59 10.65
CA GLU A 142 2.66 20.18 9.38
C GLU A 142 3.41 19.16 8.48
N TRP A 143 3.89 18.06 9.06
CA TRP A 143 4.62 16.99 8.39
C TRP A 143 3.73 15.91 7.77
N ASN A 144 2.41 15.91 8.02
CA ASN A 144 1.51 14.87 7.52
C ASN A 144 1.63 14.66 6.01
N SER A 145 1.65 15.75 5.22
CA SER A 145 1.79 15.67 3.75
C SER A 145 3.11 15.03 3.33
N LEU A 146 4.21 15.35 4.01
CA LEU A 146 5.49 14.71 3.77
C LEU A 146 5.43 13.22 4.11
N PHE A 147 4.90 12.85 5.28
CA PHE A 147 4.82 11.46 5.70
C PHE A 147 3.90 10.62 4.81
N GLU A 148 2.78 11.17 4.36
CA GLU A 148 1.90 10.54 3.37
C GLU A 148 2.65 10.27 2.07
N ARG A 149 3.42 11.24 1.57
CA ARG A 149 4.26 11.06 0.37
C ARG A 149 5.31 9.96 0.58
N LEU A 150 5.96 9.90 1.75
CA LEU A 150 6.95 8.87 2.06
C LEU A 150 6.32 7.48 2.17
N ALA A 151 5.15 7.36 2.80
CA ALA A 151 4.40 6.11 2.88
C ALA A 151 3.93 5.65 1.50
N ASP A 152 3.43 6.57 0.67
CA ASP A 152 3.02 6.29 -0.70
C ASP A 152 4.19 5.87 -1.58
N ALA A 153 5.35 6.52 -1.46
CA ALA A 153 6.57 6.11 -2.15
C ALA A 153 7.20 4.81 -1.57
N ASN A 154 6.50 4.15 -0.64
CA ASN A 154 6.92 2.93 0.04
C ASN A 154 8.30 3.05 0.71
N VAL A 155 8.69 4.26 1.14
CA VAL A 155 10.02 4.57 1.68
C VAL A 155 10.38 3.65 2.83
N PHE A 156 9.49 3.54 3.81
CA PHE A 156 9.68 2.66 4.95
C PHE A 156 9.74 1.17 4.58
N GLY A 157 9.11 0.76 3.46
CA GLY A 157 9.16 -0.62 3.01
C GLY A 157 10.53 -1.01 2.50
N TRP A 158 11.14 -0.17 1.65
CA TRP A 158 12.46 -0.48 1.08
C TRP A 158 13.62 -0.04 1.96
N LEU A 159 13.48 1.04 2.74
CA LEU A 159 14.53 1.51 3.65
C LEU A 159 14.83 0.46 4.74
N PHE A 160 13.79 -0.26 5.18
CA PHE A 160 13.85 -1.25 6.26
C PHE A 160 13.84 -2.69 5.74
N SER A 161 13.84 -2.90 4.42
CA SER A 161 13.90 -4.26 3.87
C SER A 161 15.33 -4.80 4.01
N LYS A 162 15.51 -5.76 4.93
CA LYS A 162 16.76 -6.53 5.03
C LYS A 162 17.02 -7.39 3.78
N ASP A 163 15.94 -7.81 3.11
CA ASP A 163 15.99 -8.51 1.83
C ASP A 163 15.92 -7.50 0.67
N LYS A 164 17.07 -7.09 0.14
CA LYS A 164 17.21 -6.19 -1.02
C LYS A 164 16.91 -6.87 -2.36
N LYS A 165 15.93 -7.77 -2.39
CA LYS A 165 15.69 -8.70 -3.52
C LYS A 165 15.12 -8.03 -4.77
N TYR A 166 14.55 -6.83 -4.67
CA TYR A 166 13.85 -6.18 -5.77
C TYR A 166 14.43 -4.80 -6.10
N LEU A 167 14.59 -4.56 -7.40
CA LEU A 167 14.99 -3.29 -8.01
C LEU A 167 13.89 -2.21 -7.89
N ILE A 168 12.65 -2.63 -8.13
CA ILE A 168 11.45 -1.80 -8.09
C ILE A 168 10.89 -1.80 -6.66
N SER A 169 10.62 -0.63 -6.10
CA SER A 169 10.00 -0.48 -4.79
C SER A 169 8.48 -0.48 -4.84
N ARG A 170 7.89 -0.02 -5.95
CA ARG A 170 6.45 0.05 -6.19
C ARG A 170 6.15 0.13 -7.68
N SER A 171 5.14 -0.61 -8.13
CA SER A 171 4.55 -0.51 -9.47
C SER A 171 3.11 -0.01 -9.38
N THR A 172 2.76 0.97 -10.22
CA THR A 172 1.40 1.49 -10.23
C THR A 172 0.47 0.74 -11.18
N ASN A 173 -0.84 0.93 -10.96
CA ASN A 173 -1.81 0.70 -12.02
C ASN A 173 -1.66 1.76 -13.11
N TRP A 174 -2.38 1.55 -14.21
CA TRP A 174 -2.67 2.62 -15.16
C TRP A 174 -3.64 3.63 -14.55
N TYR A 175 -3.32 4.91 -14.68
CA TYR A 175 -4.11 6.05 -14.25
C TYR A 175 -4.48 6.90 -15.46
N SER A 176 -5.60 7.62 -15.36
CA SER A 176 -5.93 8.66 -16.34
C SER A 176 -5.01 9.85 -16.17
N TYR A 177 -4.63 10.52 -17.26
CA TYR A 177 -3.86 11.77 -17.23
C TYR A 177 -4.43 12.83 -16.26
N LYS A 178 -5.74 12.80 -15.98
CA LYS A 178 -6.40 13.70 -15.01
C LYS A 178 -5.84 13.57 -13.59
N GLU A 179 -5.21 12.44 -13.27
CA GLU A 179 -4.61 12.18 -11.97
C GLU A 179 -3.13 12.59 -11.89
N LEU A 180 -2.54 13.06 -12.99
CA LEU A 180 -1.11 13.36 -13.09
C LEU A 180 -0.60 14.27 -11.96
N SER A 181 -1.38 15.28 -11.57
CA SER A 181 -1.03 16.22 -10.50
C SER A 181 -0.79 15.54 -9.15
N LYS A 182 -1.55 14.47 -8.84
CA LYS A 182 -1.40 13.68 -7.60
C LYS A 182 -0.11 12.85 -7.58
N HIS A 183 0.50 12.64 -8.74
CA HIS A 183 1.67 11.81 -8.93
C HIS A 183 2.93 12.60 -9.31
N ALA A 184 2.82 13.92 -9.49
CA ALA A 184 3.93 14.78 -9.92
C ALA A 184 5.17 14.69 -9.00
N GLY A 185 4.99 14.41 -7.72
CA GLY A 185 6.08 14.36 -6.73
C GLY A 185 6.88 13.05 -6.67
N GLN A 186 6.62 12.09 -7.56
CA GLN A 186 7.33 10.80 -7.58
C GLN A 186 8.71 10.95 -8.22
N VAL A 187 9.69 10.20 -7.69
CA VAL A 187 11.10 10.31 -8.08
C VAL A 187 11.70 8.96 -8.44
N ASN A 188 12.78 8.97 -9.22
CA ASN A 188 13.49 7.78 -9.69
C ASN A 188 12.56 6.75 -10.33
N VAL A 189 11.80 7.17 -11.34
CA VAL A 189 10.77 6.34 -11.96
C VAL A 189 11.13 5.94 -13.39
N ILE A 190 10.71 4.73 -13.77
CA ILE A 190 10.45 4.35 -15.16
C ILE A 190 8.95 4.54 -15.39
N TYR A 191 8.59 5.44 -16.30
CA TYR A 191 7.19 5.75 -16.60
C TYR A 191 6.80 5.29 -17.99
N TYR A 192 5.49 5.12 -18.15
CA TYR A 192 4.85 4.68 -19.37
C TYR A 192 3.71 5.65 -19.66
N LEU A 193 3.66 6.16 -20.89
CA LEU A 193 2.54 6.95 -21.41
C LEU A 193 1.85 6.12 -22.49
N ALA A 194 0.53 6.11 -22.48
CA ALA A 194 -0.25 5.46 -23.53
C ALA A 194 -1.27 6.42 -24.11
N ASN A 195 -1.38 6.41 -25.43
CA ASN A 195 -2.55 6.93 -26.15
C ASN A 195 -3.36 5.72 -26.58
N THR A 196 -4.46 5.43 -25.87
CA THR A 196 -5.25 4.22 -26.08
C THR A 196 -6.02 4.25 -27.41
N LYS A 197 -6.37 5.43 -27.93
CA LYS A 197 -7.04 5.62 -29.21
C LYS A 197 -6.12 5.32 -30.38
N SER A 198 -4.93 5.92 -30.37
CA SER A 198 -3.90 5.74 -31.41
C SER A 198 -3.05 4.48 -31.19
N LYS A 199 -3.28 3.76 -30.08
CA LYS A 199 -2.54 2.55 -29.65
C LYS A 199 -1.03 2.78 -29.56
N LEU A 200 -0.63 3.95 -29.07
CA LEU A 200 0.78 4.30 -28.87
C LEU A 200 1.20 4.03 -27.43
N LEU A 201 2.44 3.57 -27.26
CA LEU A 201 3.09 3.36 -25.97
C LEU A 201 4.46 4.04 -26.00
N TYR A 202 4.73 4.87 -24.99
CA TYR A 202 6.03 5.49 -24.76
C TYR A 202 6.55 5.05 -23.40
N ILE A 203 7.85 4.84 -23.30
CA ILE A 203 8.54 4.43 -22.07
C ILE A 203 9.70 5.39 -21.88
N GLY A 204 9.87 5.91 -20.66
CA GLY A 204 11.02 6.76 -20.35
C GLY A 204 11.37 6.79 -18.86
N LYS A 205 12.45 7.48 -18.51
CA LYS A 205 12.87 7.72 -17.12
C LYS A 205 12.64 9.15 -16.65
N ALA A 206 12.40 9.29 -15.35
CA ALA A 206 12.40 10.59 -14.69
C ALA A 206 13.02 10.51 -13.30
N GLU A 207 13.98 11.39 -13.02
CA GLU A 207 14.42 11.68 -11.65
C GLU A 207 13.28 12.33 -10.85
N ASN A 208 12.51 13.22 -11.48
CA ASN A 208 11.28 13.79 -10.96
C ASN A 208 10.18 13.72 -12.03
N PHE A 209 9.12 12.97 -11.74
CA PHE A 209 8.08 12.65 -12.71
C PHE A 209 7.31 13.89 -13.20
N GLY A 210 6.89 14.79 -12.31
CA GLY A 210 6.12 15.98 -12.66
C GLY A 210 6.91 17.03 -13.42
N ASN A 211 8.23 17.10 -13.22
CA ASN A 211 9.10 17.96 -14.02
C ASN A 211 9.23 17.45 -15.46
N ARG A 212 9.27 16.12 -15.62
CA ARG A 212 9.52 15.45 -16.90
C ARG A 212 8.26 15.30 -17.76
N VAL A 213 7.11 14.95 -17.16
CA VAL A 213 5.88 14.59 -17.87
C VAL A 213 4.81 15.66 -17.69
N LYS A 214 4.32 16.21 -18.81
CA LYS A 214 3.27 17.23 -18.83
C LYS A 214 2.25 16.89 -19.91
N HIS A 215 0.99 16.74 -19.52
CA HIS A 215 -0.10 16.50 -20.47
C HIS A 215 -0.41 17.76 -21.30
N GLY A 216 -0.87 17.57 -22.55
CA GLY A 216 -1.23 18.65 -23.47
C GLY A 216 -0.05 19.24 -24.24
N ARG A 217 1.13 18.65 -24.12
CA ARG A 217 2.32 18.96 -24.93
C ARG A 217 2.92 17.67 -25.42
N ASP A 218 3.47 17.70 -26.63
CA ASP A 218 4.22 16.58 -27.18
C ASP A 218 5.40 16.26 -26.24
N HIS A 219 5.57 14.97 -26.00
CA HIS A 219 6.58 14.43 -25.11
C HIS A 219 7.50 13.52 -25.92
N GLN A 220 8.55 14.12 -26.47
CA GLN A 220 9.43 13.47 -27.46
C GLN A 220 8.60 12.91 -28.62
N ASP A 221 8.62 11.59 -28.82
CA ASP A 221 7.89 10.90 -29.89
C ASP A 221 6.41 10.59 -29.53
N MET A 222 5.95 10.97 -28.34
CA MET A 222 4.56 10.78 -27.90
C MET A 222 3.75 12.08 -28.09
N PRO A 223 2.67 12.07 -28.88
CA PRO A 223 1.78 13.21 -29.02
C PRO A 223 1.15 13.63 -27.67
N GLY A 224 0.88 14.92 -27.51
CA GLY A 224 0.40 15.48 -26.23
C GLY A 224 -1.01 15.08 -25.78
N ASP A 225 -1.73 14.28 -26.58
CA ASP A 225 -3.08 13.77 -26.33
C ASP A 225 -3.11 12.36 -25.72
N TRP A 226 -1.98 11.86 -25.20
CA TRP A 226 -1.93 10.62 -24.41
C TRP A 226 -2.89 10.68 -23.22
N ASP A 227 -3.63 9.61 -22.96
CA ASP A 227 -4.75 9.61 -22.03
C ASP A 227 -4.49 8.82 -20.74
N MET A 228 -3.48 7.94 -20.76
CA MET A 228 -3.15 7.03 -19.67
C MET A 228 -1.66 7.07 -19.33
N PHE A 229 -1.34 6.87 -18.05
CA PHE A 229 0.05 6.69 -17.60
C PHE A 229 0.17 5.66 -16.48
N ARG A 230 1.36 5.09 -16.33
CA ARG A 230 1.77 4.33 -15.14
C ARG A 230 3.26 4.53 -14.91
N TYR A 231 3.76 4.11 -13.75
CA TYR A 231 5.18 4.14 -13.48
C TYR A 231 5.59 3.06 -12.47
N ASP A 232 6.87 2.73 -12.52
CA ASP A 232 7.55 1.87 -11.56
C ASP A 232 8.61 2.73 -10.84
N ILE A 233 8.54 2.77 -9.51
CA ILE A 233 9.51 3.49 -8.68
C ILE A 233 10.72 2.58 -8.48
N ILE A 234 11.89 3.04 -8.92
CA ILE A 234 13.17 2.36 -8.71
C ILE A 234 13.71 2.75 -7.34
N ARG A 235 14.26 1.78 -6.61
CA ARG A 235 14.87 2.09 -5.31
C ARG A 235 16.02 3.09 -5.49
N PRO A 236 16.15 4.12 -4.63
CA PRO A 236 17.16 5.16 -4.81
C PRO A 236 18.61 4.65 -4.91
N GLU A 237 18.93 3.54 -4.25
CA GLU A 237 20.25 2.89 -4.33
C GLU A 237 20.62 2.38 -5.73
N PHE A 238 19.64 2.25 -6.63
CA PHE A 238 19.86 1.90 -8.04
C PHE A 238 19.61 3.10 -8.97
N GLY A 239 19.58 4.33 -8.45
CA GLY A 239 19.35 5.54 -9.25
C GLY A 239 20.38 5.72 -10.38
N GLU A 240 21.63 5.35 -10.14
CA GLU A 240 22.69 5.38 -11.17
C GLU A 240 22.43 4.40 -12.34
N LEU A 241 21.59 3.38 -12.12
CA LEU A 241 21.21 2.41 -13.14
C LEU A 241 19.94 2.81 -13.90
N LEU A 242 19.29 3.93 -13.55
CA LEU A 242 17.97 4.31 -14.09
C LEU A 242 17.96 4.35 -15.62
N GLU A 243 19.04 4.84 -16.24
CA GLU A 243 19.20 4.85 -17.70
C GLU A 243 19.29 3.45 -18.30
N ARG A 244 20.06 2.55 -17.68
CA ARG A 244 20.20 1.16 -18.14
C ARG A 244 18.88 0.39 -17.99
N ILE A 245 18.11 0.71 -16.96
CA ILE A 245 16.79 0.13 -16.71
C ILE A 245 15.79 0.62 -17.75
N GLU A 246 15.77 1.93 -18.05
CA GLU A 246 14.96 2.52 -19.12
C GLU A 246 15.25 1.84 -20.46
N ASP A 247 16.53 1.78 -20.84
CA ASP A 247 16.99 1.17 -22.08
C ASP A 247 16.65 -0.33 -22.17
N HIS A 248 16.86 -1.09 -21.09
CA HIS A 248 16.42 -2.48 -21.00
C HIS A 248 14.90 -2.62 -21.19
N THR A 249 14.12 -1.74 -20.56
CA THR A 249 12.65 -1.77 -20.65
C THR A 249 12.19 -1.44 -22.06
N ILE A 250 12.72 -0.37 -22.68
CA ILE A 250 12.42 0.00 -24.06
C ILE A 250 12.73 -1.16 -25.01
N ARG A 251 13.93 -1.76 -24.94
CA ARG A 251 14.30 -2.89 -25.79
C ARG A 251 13.40 -4.11 -25.59
N SER A 252 13.02 -4.40 -24.34
CA SER A 252 12.13 -5.52 -24.04
C SER A 252 10.78 -5.33 -24.73
N PHE A 253 10.19 -4.14 -24.66
CA PHE A 253 8.94 -3.84 -25.35
C PHE A 253 9.10 -3.72 -26.88
N ALA A 254 10.19 -3.15 -27.38
CA ALA A 254 10.47 -3.07 -28.81
C ALA A 254 10.62 -4.44 -29.46
N SER A 255 11.15 -5.43 -28.73
CA SER A 255 11.28 -6.82 -29.21
C SER A 255 9.95 -7.57 -29.37
N VAL A 256 8.87 -7.06 -28.74
CA VAL A 256 7.57 -7.74 -28.73
C VAL A 256 6.44 -6.93 -29.34
N LEU A 257 6.55 -5.60 -29.39
CA LEU A 257 5.57 -4.70 -30.01
C LEU A 257 6.09 -4.15 -31.33
N LYS A 258 5.17 -3.87 -32.26
CA LYS A 258 5.50 -3.10 -33.46
C LYS A 258 6.13 -1.77 -33.03
N ASN A 259 7.28 -1.44 -33.60
CA ASN A 259 8.05 -0.27 -33.23
C ASN A 259 8.48 0.52 -34.48
N THR A 260 8.82 1.81 -34.30
CA THR A 260 9.15 2.73 -35.39
C THR A 260 10.60 2.65 -35.84
N LYS A 261 11.44 1.96 -35.09
CA LYS A 261 12.82 1.67 -35.48
C LYS A 261 12.87 0.30 -36.15
N SER A 262 13.88 0.03 -36.96
CA SER A 262 14.06 -1.29 -37.60
C SER A 262 14.51 -2.38 -36.62
N PHE A 263 14.04 -2.33 -35.37
CA PHE A 263 14.34 -3.34 -34.35
C PHE A 263 13.42 -4.53 -34.54
N SER A 264 14.00 -5.72 -34.63
CA SER A 264 13.24 -6.97 -34.82
C SER A 264 12.21 -7.14 -33.72
N SER A 265 10.96 -7.39 -34.10
CA SER A 265 9.84 -7.51 -33.19
C SER A 265 8.93 -8.68 -33.57
N LEU A 266 8.34 -9.29 -32.55
CA LEU A 266 7.36 -10.37 -32.72
C LEU A 266 5.93 -9.85 -32.95
N GLU A 267 5.67 -8.54 -32.81
CA GLU A 267 4.38 -7.87 -33.04
C GLU A 267 3.16 -8.55 -32.35
N LEU A 268 3.30 -8.81 -31.04
CA LEU A 268 2.45 -9.66 -30.20
C LEU A 268 1.01 -9.17 -29.90
N SER A 269 0.39 -8.37 -30.75
CA SER A 269 -0.92 -7.73 -30.45
C SER A 269 -2.06 -8.68 -30.03
N SER A 270 -1.95 -9.99 -30.31
CA SER A 270 -2.93 -11.03 -29.96
C SER A 270 -2.47 -12.07 -28.92
N TYR A 271 -1.26 -11.96 -28.39
CA TYR A 271 -0.69 -12.99 -27.51
C TYR A 271 -1.03 -12.77 -26.04
N LYS A 272 -1.09 -13.87 -25.28
CA LYS A 272 -1.34 -13.87 -23.83
C LYS A 272 -0.09 -14.29 -23.05
N LEU A 273 0.33 -13.46 -22.10
CA LEU A 273 1.40 -13.83 -21.16
C LEU A 273 0.89 -14.90 -20.18
N VAL A 274 1.53 -16.07 -20.16
CA VAL A 274 1.11 -17.23 -19.35
C VAL A 274 1.86 -17.36 -18.02
N ASN A 275 2.91 -16.56 -17.80
CA ASN A 275 3.68 -16.58 -16.56
C ASN A 275 2.79 -16.25 -15.36
N LYS A 276 2.70 -17.19 -14.43
CA LYS A 276 1.95 -17.02 -13.16
C LYS A 276 2.80 -16.42 -12.05
N ASN A 277 4.12 -16.56 -12.16
CA ASN A 277 5.08 -16.09 -11.18
C ASN A 277 5.49 -14.65 -11.46
N TRP A 278 4.58 -13.71 -11.19
CA TRP A 278 4.90 -12.29 -11.09
C TRP A 278 4.30 -11.73 -9.81
N LYS A 279 5.02 -10.82 -9.17
CA LYS A 279 4.55 -10.15 -7.96
C LYS A 279 4.35 -8.69 -8.29
N LYS A 280 3.13 -8.20 -8.06
CA LYS A 280 2.90 -6.76 -8.04
C LYS A 280 3.61 -6.18 -6.83
N LEU A 281 4.62 -5.35 -7.08
CA LEU A 281 5.39 -4.64 -6.06
C LEU A 281 4.70 -3.33 -5.69
#